data_AF-A0A4Q0NZJ3-F1
#
_entry.id   AF-A0A4Q0NZJ3-F1
#
_cell.length_a   1.000
_cell.length_b   1.000
_cell.length_c   1.000
_cell.angle_alpha   90.00
_cell.angle_beta   90.00
_cell.angle_gamma   90.00
#
_symmetry.space_group_name_H-M   'P 1'
#
loop_
_entity.id
_entity.type
_entity.pdbx_description
1 polymer ?
#
loop_
_entity_poly.entity_id
_entity_poly.type
_entity_poly.pdbx_seq_one_letter_code
_entity_poly.pdbx_strand_id
1 'polypeptide(L)'
;MNKFNLLSQATAIKLFRTTSAIVEYVVIEEELNELFNYCILLQESTQDKIDQLVSEREELEKESYKRFEFDGIQFKNIDTIDGIENFEIPSWNALFEFTVPMNQILLISIFLEKSLKSLCAEYSPNNDSTYYDGYNLKIKRNRQESLICTYIKYLEQQCGLKNVSNPTIEYLNQNIRPLRNSFVHGDWMTIKRYTEEIDINEVFISVSNLFRIIEEKYLNKSNANI
;
A
#
# COMPACT_ATOMS: atom_id res chain seq x y z
N MET A 1 11.37 -16.30 -12.44
CA MET A 1 10.08 -15.67 -12.09
C MET A 1 10.42 -14.40 -11.36
N ASN A 2 9.93 -13.25 -11.83
CA ASN A 2 10.27 -11.98 -11.17
C ASN A 2 9.60 -11.96 -9.80
N LYS A 3 10.48 -11.98 -8.80
CA LYS A 3 10.26 -11.69 -7.39
C LYS A 3 9.59 -10.32 -7.27
N PHE A 4 8.88 -10.10 -6.16
CA PHE A 4 8.40 -8.79 -5.70
C PHE A 4 9.09 -7.59 -6.38
N ASN A 5 8.32 -6.81 -7.14
CA ASN A 5 8.84 -5.67 -7.89
C ASN A 5 9.07 -4.49 -6.94
N LEU A 6 10.27 -3.94 -6.94
CA LEU A 6 10.57 -2.72 -6.22
C LEU A 6 9.73 -1.56 -6.76
N LEU A 7 9.35 -0.64 -5.88
CA LEU A 7 8.70 0.59 -6.31
C LEU A 7 9.69 1.41 -7.12
N SER A 8 9.25 1.87 -8.28
CA SER A 8 10.06 2.71 -9.15
C SER A 8 9.69 4.17 -8.92
N GLN A 9 10.68 5.05 -8.82
CA GLN A 9 10.45 6.50 -8.86
C GLN A 9 9.73 6.95 -10.15
N ALA A 10 9.81 6.17 -11.24
CA ALA A 10 9.03 6.41 -12.46
C ALA A 10 7.52 6.18 -12.28
N THR A 11 7.10 5.50 -11.21
CA THR A 11 5.69 5.36 -10.83
C THR A 11 5.16 6.63 -10.16
N ALA A 12 6.01 7.40 -9.47
CA ALA A 12 5.61 8.64 -8.80
C ALA A 12 4.98 9.65 -9.77
N ILE A 13 5.51 9.75 -11.00
CA ILE A 13 4.96 10.65 -12.03
C ILE A 13 3.58 10.19 -12.56
N LYS A 14 3.22 8.92 -12.33
CA LYS A 14 1.94 8.32 -12.70
C LYS A 14 0.94 8.29 -11.54
N LEU A 15 1.27 8.87 -10.39
CA LEU A 15 0.33 8.98 -9.27
C LEU A 15 -0.78 9.99 -9.57
N PHE A 16 -1.90 9.85 -8.86
CA PHE A 16 -3.03 10.77 -8.97
C PHE A 16 -2.55 12.21 -8.74
N ARG A 17 -2.99 13.10 -9.63
CA ARG A 17 -2.80 14.54 -9.51
C ARG A 17 -4.14 15.18 -9.80
N THR A 18 -4.65 15.95 -8.85
CA THR A 18 -5.92 16.63 -9.01
C THR A 18 -5.83 17.67 -10.12
N THR A 19 -6.93 17.84 -10.84
CA THR A 19 -7.11 18.92 -11.82
C THR A 19 -8.10 19.97 -11.34
N SER A 20 -8.61 19.81 -10.12
CA SER A 20 -9.58 20.69 -9.49
C SER A 20 -9.02 21.31 -8.21
N ALA A 21 -9.73 22.31 -7.68
CA ALA A 21 -9.43 22.91 -6.37
C ALA A 21 -10.30 22.32 -5.25
N ILE A 22 -10.87 21.13 -5.46
CA ILE A 22 -11.71 20.45 -4.48
C ILE A 22 -10.80 19.87 -3.40
N VAL A 23 -11.05 20.25 -2.15
CA VAL A 23 -10.20 19.94 -0.99
C VAL A 23 -9.95 18.44 -0.86
N GLU A 24 -10.98 17.62 -1.04
CA GLU A 24 -10.88 16.16 -0.93
C GLU A 24 -9.89 15.57 -1.94
N TYR A 25 -9.82 16.10 -3.15
CA TYR A 25 -8.86 15.59 -4.14
C TYR A 25 -7.44 16.05 -3.87
N VAL A 26 -7.25 17.26 -3.34
CA VAL A 26 -5.93 17.72 -2.89
C VAL A 26 -5.41 16.82 -1.77
N VAL A 27 -6.24 16.52 -0.77
CA VAL A 27 -5.84 15.62 0.33
C VAL A 27 -5.55 14.21 -0.18
N ILE A 28 -6.37 13.67 -1.08
CA ILE A 28 -6.13 12.34 -1.68
C ILE A 28 -4.82 12.30 -2.46
N GLU A 29 -4.48 13.37 -3.21
CA GLU A 29 -3.19 13.48 -3.90
C GLU A 29 -2.02 13.49 -2.91
N GLU A 30 -2.06 14.34 -1.89
CA GLU A 30 -0.98 14.45 -0.90
C GLU A 30 -0.78 13.13 -0.15
N GLU A 31 -1.86 12.55 0.40
CA GLU A 31 -1.79 11.30 1.15
C GLU A 31 -1.33 10.11 0.29
N LEU A 32 -1.70 10.06 -0.99
CA LEU A 32 -1.22 9.02 -1.90
C LEU A 32 0.28 9.14 -2.16
N ASN A 33 0.78 10.36 -2.34
CA ASN A 33 2.21 10.61 -2.51
C ASN A 33 2.99 10.27 -1.23
N GLU A 34 2.49 10.65 -0.07
CA GLU A 34 3.09 10.30 1.23
C GLU A 34 3.13 8.79 1.43
N LEU A 35 2.03 8.09 1.16
CA LEU A 35 1.97 6.63 1.24
C LEU A 35 2.98 5.99 0.28
N PHE A 36 3.07 6.47 -0.96
CA PHE A 36 4.03 5.96 -1.93
C PHE A 36 5.49 6.14 -1.44
N ASN A 37 5.82 7.33 -0.94
CA ASN A 37 7.15 7.62 -0.40
C ASN A 37 7.46 6.77 0.83
N TYR A 38 6.49 6.59 1.74
CA TYR A 38 6.64 5.70 2.88
C TYR A 38 6.94 4.25 2.45
N CYS A 39 6.22 3.75 1.44
CA CYS A 39 6.44 2.42 0.91
C CYS A 39 7.83 2.24 0.28
N ILE A 40 8.37 3.28 -0.37
CA ILE A 40 9.76 3.31 -0.87
C ILE A 40 10.74 3.27 0.30
N LEU A 41 10.58 4.15 1.29
CA LEU A 41 11.45 4.20 2.46
C LEU A 41 11.47 2.87 3.22
N LEU A 42 10.34 2.17 3.29
CA LEU A 42 10.26 0.85 3.90
C LEU A 42 11.07 -0.20 3.11
N GLN A 43 11.05 -0.15 1.78
CA GLN A 43 11.88 -1.03 0.94
C GLN A 43 13.37 -0.70 1.11
N GLU A 44 13.73 0.57 0.97
CA GLU A 44 15.12 1.05 1.05
C GLU A 44 15.73 0.75 2.41
N SER A 45 15.06 1.10 3.51
CA SER A 45 15.58 0.83 4.87
C SER A 45 15.77 -0.66 5.17
N THR A 46 14.92 -1.53 4.62
CA THR A 46 15.07 -2.98 4.78
C THR A 46 16.26 -3.49 3.96
N GLN A 47 16.44 -2.99 2.73
CA GLN A 47 17.58 -3.34 1.88
C GLN A 47 18.90 -2.82 2.45
N ASP A 48 18.94 -1.56 2.91
CA ASP A 48 20.11 -0.96 3.54
C ASP A 48 20.58 -1.77 4.75
N LYS A 49 19.63 -2.31 5.54
CA LYS A 49 19.97 -3.18 6.67
C LYS A 49 20.58 -4.52 6.21
N ILE A 50 20.08 -5.10 5.12
CA ILE A 50 20.66 -6.31 4.53
C ILE A 50 22.09 -6.02 4.03
N ASP A 51 22.28 -4.92 3.30
CA ASP A 51 23.57 -4.53 2.75
C ASP A 51 24.60 -4.20 3.85
N GLN A 52 24.14 -3.58 4.95
CA GLN A 52 24.94 -3.34 6.15
C GLN A 52 25.41 -4.67 6.76
N LEU A 53 24.52 -5.65 6.93
CA LEU A 53 24.86 -6.96 7.49
C LEU A 53 25.85 -7.72 6.61
N VAL A 54 25.69 -7.65 5.29
CA VAL A 54 26.65 -8.23 4.33
C VAL A 54 28.02 -7.59 4.49
N SER A 55 28.07 -6.25 4.56
CA SER A 55 29.33 -5.52 4.74
C SER A 55 30.01 -5.85 6.06
N GLU A 56 29.24 -5.92 7.16
CA GLU A 56 29.73 -6.29 8.48
C GLU A 56 30.32 -7.71 8.50
N ARG A 57 29.63 -8.67 7.88
CA ARG A 57 30.15 -10.04 7.72
C ARG A 57 31.49 -10.05 6.99
N GLU A 58 31.59 -9.36 5.86
CA GLU A 58 32.83 -9.28 5.07
C GLU A 58 33.99 -8.61 5.82
N GLU A 59 33.71 -7.65 6.70
CA GLU A 59 34.73 -7.06 7.57
C GLU A 59 35.21 -8.04 8.64
N LEU A 60 34.29 -8.78 9.27
CA LEU A 60 34.63 -9.78 10.29
C LEU A 60 35.44 -10.95 9.72
N GLU A 61 35.18 -11.34 8.47
CA GLU A 61 35.92 -12.41 7.77
C GLU A 61 37.42 -12.12 7.67
N LYS A 62 37.82 -10.84 7.54
CA LYS A 62 39.23 -10.41 7.49
C LYS A 62 40.00 -10.80 8.76
N GLU A 63 39.32 -10.92 9.90
CA GLU A 63 39.88 -11.28 11.20
C GLU A 63 39.09 -12.41 11.87
N SER A 64 38.66 -13.43 11.11
CA SER A 64 37.73 -14.50 11.54
C SER A 64 38.05 -15.22 12.86
N TYR A 65 39.32 -15.28 13.27
CA TYR A 65 39.76 -15.94 14.52
C TYR A 65 39.97 -14.99 15.70
N LYS A 66 39.75 -13.68 15.51
CA LYS A 66 39.83 -12.70 16.60
C LYS A 66 38.77 -13.02 17.65
N ARG A 67 39.18 -12.90 18.91
CA ARG A 67 38.33 -13.13 20.07
C ARG A 67 37.90 -11.80 20.67
N PHE A 68 36.68 -11.76 21.15
CA PHE A 68 36.14 -10.66 21.94
C PHE A 68 35.30 -11.22 23.09
N GLU A 69 35.09 -10.40 24.11
CA GLU A 69 34.33 -10.77 25.30
C GLU A 69 33.09 -9.89 25.38
N PHE A 70 31.93 -10.53 25.55
CA PHE A 70 30.66 -9.84 25.76
C PHE A 70 29.94 -10.51 26.93
N ASP A 71 29.65 -9.71 27.96
CA ASP A 71 28.99 -10.17 29.20
C ASP A 71 29.67 -11.39 29.86
N GLY A 72 31.01 -11.38 29.90
CA GLY A 72 31.80 -12.48 30.48
C GLY A 72 31.89 -13.75 29.63
N ILE A 73 31.29 -13.75 28.43
CA ILE A 73 31.34 -14.88 27.48
C ILE A 73 32.32 -14.53 26.36
N GLN A 74 33.24 -15.45 26.05
CA GLN A 74 34.19 -15.30 24.94
C GLN A 74 33.57 -15.79 23.64
N PHE A 75 33.59 -14.91 22.64
CA PHE A 75 33.17 -15.19 21.28
C PHE A 75 34.35 -15.06 20.33
N LYS A 76 34.27 -15.74 19.20
CA LYS A 76 35.13 -15.50 18.05
C LYS A 76 34.31 -14.80 16.96
N ASN A 77 34.99 -14.04 16.10
CA ASN A 77 34.34 -13.44 14.93
C ASN A 77 33.60 -14.50 14.08
N ILE A 78 34.09 -15.74 14.00
CA ILE A 78 33.39 -16.83 13.29
C ILE A 78 32.00 -17.13 13.85
N ASP A 79 31.79 -16.99 15.18
CA ASP A 79 30.48 -17.22 15.79
C ASP A 79 29.49 -16.10 15.38
N THR A 80 29.98 -14.87 15.27
CA THR A 80 29.20 -13.71 14.78
C THR A 80 28.88 -13.83 13.29
N ILE A 81 29.87 -14.26 12.48
CA ILE A 81 29.68 -14.50 11.04
C ILE A 81 28.57 -15.53 10.83
N ASP A 82 28.60 -16.65 11.56
CA ASP A 82 27.56 -17.69 11.51
C ASP A 82 26.17 -17.13 11.88
N GLY A 83 26.11 -16.30 12.93
CA GLY A 83 24.89 -15.59 13.33
C GLY A 83 24.32 -14.70 12.22
N ILE A 84 25.17 -13.87 11.61
CA ILE A 84 24.77 -12.95 10.54
C ILE A 84 24.31 -13.73 9.29
N GLU A 85 25.08 -14.73 8.86
CA GLU A 85 24.85 -15.47 7.62
C GLU A 85 23.64 -16.41 7.71
N ASN A 86 23.49 -17.14 8.81
CA ASN A 86 22.47 -18.18 8.93
C ASN A 86 21.18 -17.70 9.59
N PHE A 87 21.19 -16.55 10.28
CA PHE A 87 20.01 -16.04 10.98
C PHE A 87 19.62 -14.62 10.56
N GLU A 88 20.52 -13.64 10.68
CA GLU A 88 20.12 -12.24 10.47
C GLU A 88 19.78 -11.94 9.01
N ILE A 89 20.72 -12.18 8.09
CA ILE A 89 20.50 -11.94 6.65
C ILE A 89 19.28 -12.71 6.12
N PRO A 90 19.10 -14.02 6.42
CA PRO A 90 17.90 -14.76 6.02
C PRO A 90 16.61 -14.17 6.61
N SER A 91 16.62 -13.72 7.87
CA SER A 91 15.45 -13.11 8.50
C SER A 91 15.06 -11.79 7.84
N TRP A 92 16.04 -10.93 7.55
CA TRP A 92 15.80 -9.67 6.85
C TRP A 92 15.36 -9.87 5.40
N ASN A 93 15.94 -10.85 4.68
CA ASN A 93 15.45 -11.24 3.36
C ASN A 93 14.00 -11.73 3.41
N ALA A 94 13.64 -12.53 4.41
CA ALA A 94 12.26 -12.98 4.59
C ALA A 94 11.30 -11.81 4.89
N LEU A 95 11.73 -10.83 5.70
CA LEU A 95 10.96 -9.60 5.92
C LEU A 95 10.77 -8.82 4.61
N PHE A 96 11.83 -8.68 3.82
CA PHE A 96 11.80 -7.96 2.55
C PHE A 96 10.91 -8.63 1.50
N GLU A 97 11.00 -9.96 1.36
CA GLU A 97 10.25 -10.72 0.37
C GLU A 97 8.77 -10.91 0.75
N PHE A 98 8.42 -10.82 2.04
CA PHE A 98 7.07 -11.12 2.52
C PHE A 98 6.39 -9.95 3.26
N THR A 99 7.02 -9.45 4.32
CA THR A 99 6.39 -8.48 5.23
C THR A 99 6.27 -7.11 4.60
N VAL A 100 7.29 -6.68 3.85
CA VAL A 100 7.28 -5.40 3.12
C VAL A 100 6.15 -5.35 2.09
N PRO A 101 6.07 -6.25 1.08
CA PRO A 101 4.97 -6.25 0.12
C PRO A 101 3.58 -6.28 0.77
N MET A 102 3.42 -7.14 1.78
CA MET A 102 2.16 -7.30 2.48
C MET A 102 1.72 -5.99 3.15
N ASN A 103 2.64 -5.32 3.86
CA ASN A 103 2.35 -4.03 4.49
C ASN A 103 1.95 -2.97 3.47
N GLN A 104 2.64 -2.90 2.33
CA GLN A 104 2.31 -1.95 1.27
C GLN A 104 0.87 -2.16 0.75
N ILE A 105 0.48 -3.41 0.46
CA ILE A 105 -0.87 -3.73 -0.03
C ILE A 105 -1.93 -3.41 1.04
N LEU A 106 -1.66 -3.71 2.31
CA LEU A 106 -2.56 -3.38 3.42
C LEU A 106 -2.76 -1.87 3.57
N LEU A 107 -1.68 -1.09 3.53
CA LEU A 107 -1.75 0.37 3.62
C LEU A 107 -2.51 0.97 2.44
N ILE A 108 -2.28 0.47 1.22
CA ILE A 108 -3.05 0.88 0.04
C ILE A 108 -4.54 0.54 0.21
N SER A 109 -4.86 -0.64 0.75
CA SER A 109 -6.26 -1.02 1.04
C SER A 109 -6.92 -0.03 1.99
N ILE A 110 -6.24 0.34 3.07
CA ILE A 110 -6.74 1.26 4.09
C ILE A 110 -6.94 2.65 3.49
N PHE A 111 -5.93 3.15 2.78
CA PHE A 111 -5.98 4.43 2.07
C PHE A 111 -7.16 4.47 1.10
N LEU A 112 -7.29 3.46 0.24
CA LEU A 112 -8.37 3.40 -0.75
C LEU A 112 -9.75 3.40 -0.09
N GLU A 113 -9.95 2.60 0.96
CA GLU A 113 -11.22 2.56 1.69
C GLU A 113 -11.54 3.91 2.37
N LYS A 114 -10.53 4.54 3.00
CA LYS A 114 -10.66 5.86 3.63
C LYS A 114 -11.04 6.93 2.60
N SER A 115 -10.27 7.05 1.52
CA SER A 115 -10.43 8.08 0.49
C SER A 115 -11.75 7.94 -0.26
N LEU A 116 -12.16 6.71 -0.61
CA LEU A 116 -13.48 6.48 -1.22
C LEU A 116 -14.62 6.83 -0.28
N LYS A 117 -14.50 6.53 1.02
CA LYS A 117 -15.50 6.93 2.01
C LYS A 117 -15.60 8.45 2.11
N SER A 118 -14.46 9.15 2.10
CA SER A 118 -14.41 10.61 2.11
C SER A 118 -15.15 11.20 0.90
N LEU A 119 -14.87 10.71 -0.31
CA LEU A 119 -15.56 11.16 -1.52
C LEU A 119 -17.07 10.85 -1.50
N CYS A 120 -17.46 9.68 -0.98
CA CYS A 120 -18.88 9.36 -0.83
C CYS A 120 -19.58 10.34 0.10
N ALA A 121 -18.90 10.77 1.16
CA ALA A 121 -19.45 11.70 2.12
C ALA A 121 -19.55 13.11 1.52
N GLU A 122 -18.49 13.57 0.88
CA GLU A 122 -18.44 14.88 0.24
C GLU A 122 -19.53 15.04 -0.82
N TYR A 123 -19.72 14.02 -1.68
CA TYR A 123 -20.73 14.07 -2.74
C TYR A 123 -22.11 13.61 -2.31
N SER A 124 -22.28 13.24 -1.04
CA SER A 124 -23.57 12.80 -0.56
C SER A 124 -24.57 13.97 -0.67
N PRO A 125 -25.74 13.77 -1.29
CA PRO A 125 -26.78 14.80 -1.28
C PRO A 125 -27.31 15.11 0.12
N ASN A 126 -27.02 14.23 1.09
CA ASN A 126 -27.38 14.40 2.50
C ASN A 126 -26.18 14.86 3.36
N ASN A 127 -25.11 15.38 2.73
CA ASN A 127 -23.97 15.91 3.46
C ASN A 127 -24.37 17.24 4.13
N ASP A 128 -24.50 17.21 5.45
CA ASP A 128 -24.76 18.36 6.30
C ASP A 128 -23.53 18.77 7.13
N SER A 129 -22.36 18.19 6.82
CA SER A 129 -21.12 18.51 7.55
C SER A 129 -20.66 19.93 7.24
N THR A 130 -20.34 20.67 8.30
CA THR A 130 -19.72 22.01 8.22
C THR A 130 -18.20 21.97 8.24
N TYR A 131 -17.61 20.81 8.55
CA TYR A 131 -16.17 20.62 8.69
C TYR A 131 -15.68 19.38 7.93
N TYR A 132 -14.45 19.47 7.45
CA TYR A 132 -13.70 18.33 6.92
C TYR A 132 -13.58 17.24 8.00
N ASP A 133 -13.77 15.97 7.62
CA ASP A 133 -13.77 14.77 8.49
C ASP A 133 -14.94 14.64 9.49
N GLY A 134 -15.93 15.55 9.47
CA GLY A 134 -17.13 15.48 10.31
C GLY A 134 -18.18 14.42 9.88
N TYR A 135 -17.84 13.56 8.92
CA TYR A 135 -18.82 12.80 8.16
C TYR A 135 -19.34 11.54 8.88
N ASN A 136 -20.63 11.53 9.20
CA ASN A 136 -21.35 10.34 9.67
C ASN A 136 -22.09 9.62 8.52
N LEU A 137 -21.37 9.28 7.45
CA LEU A 137 -21.97 8.56 6.34
C LEU A 137 -22.17 7.07 6.68
N LYS A 138 -23.44 6.67 6.82
CA LYS A 138 -23.84 5.26 7.00
C LYS A 138 -24.30 4.65 5.67
N ILE A 139 -23.40 3.95 4.98
CA ILE A 139 -23.75 3.23 3.74
C ILE A 139 -24.21 1.82 4.09
N LYS A 140 -25.41 1.43 3.61
CA LYS A 140 -25.90 0.07 3.74
C LYS A 140 -25.04 -0.89 2.91
N ARG A 141 -24.44 -1.86 3.58
CA ARG A 141 -23.54 -2.84 2.95
C ARG A 141 -24.23 -4.19 2.74
N ASN A 142 -24.05 -4.76 1.56
CA ASN A 142 -24.30 -6.18 1.35
C ASN A 142 -23.10 -7.01 1.88
N ARG A 143 -23.37 -8.03 2.71
CA ARG A 143 -22.33 -8.87 3.34
C ARG A 143 -21.38 -9.53 2.34
N GLN A 144 -21.85 -9.82 1.12
CA GLN A 144 -21.04 -10.50 0.10
C GLN A 144 -20.14 -9.53 -0.69
N GLU A 145 -20.40 -8.23 -0.60
CA GLU A 145 -19.73 -7.20 -1.38
C GLU A 145 -18.50 -6.61 -0.67
N SER A 146 -17.49 -6.23 -1.46
CA SER A 146 -16.32 -5.51 -0.96
C SER A 146 -16.68 -4.08 -0.56
N LEU A 147 -15.90 -3.48 0.33
CA LEU A 147 -16.10 -2.09 0.72
C LEU A 147 -15.88 -1.15 -0.45
N ILE A 148 -14.84 -1.40 -1.27
CA ILE A 148 -14.57 -0.66 -2.50
C ILE A 148 -15.81 -0.65 -3.39
N CYS A 149 -16.36 -1.81 -3.75
CA CYS A 149 -17.56 -1.87 -4.61
C CYS A 149 -18.77 -1.17 -3.98
N THR A 150 -18.92 -1.28 -2.65
CA THR A 150 -19.99 -0.59 -1.92
C THR A 150 -19.88 0.93 -2.08
N TYR A 151 -18.68 1.50 -1.94
CA TYR A 151 -18.44 2.93 -2.13
C TYR A 151 -18.65 3.36 -3.59
N ILE A 152 -18.12 2.59 -4.56
CA ILE A 152 -18.32 2.89 -5.98
C ILE A 152 -19.80 2.92 -6.34
N LYS A 153 -20.57 1.90 -5.94
CA LYS A 153 -22.02 1.88 -6.17
C LYS A 153 -22.73 3.07 -5.53
N TYR A 154 -22.29 3.49 -4.34
CA TYR A 154 -22.85 4.66 -3.69
C TYR A 154 -22.59 5.94 -4.51
N LEU A 155 -21.35 6.15 -4.97
CA LEU A 155 -20.99 7.25 -5.86
C LEU A 155 -21.84 7.26 -7.14
N GLU A 156 -22.07 6.09 -7.74
CA GLU A 156 -22.87 5.97 -8.96
C GLU A 156 -24.37 6.23 -8.73
N GLN A 157 -24.94 5.60 -7.71
CA GLN A 157 -26.40 5.57 -7.51
C GLN A 157 -26.92 6.77 -6.72
N GLN A 158 -26.17 7.23 -5.72
CA GLN A 158 -26.61 8.28 -4.79
C GLN A 158 -25.96 9.62 -5.11
N CYS A 159 -24.69 9.61 -5.53
CA CYS A 159 -23.97 10.83 -5.90
C CYS A 159 -24.08 11.15 -7.40
N GLY A 160 -24.69 10.27 -8.21
CA GLY A 160 -24.96 10.50 -9.63
C GLY A 160 -23.71 10.48 -10.54
N LEU A 161 -22.60 9.90 -10.08
CA LEU A 161 -21.38 9.73 -10.87
C LEU A 161 -21.50 8.50 -11.76
N LYS A 162 -22.03 8.64 -12.98
CA LYS A 162 -22.27 7.47 -13.84
C LYS A 162 -20.97 6.83 -14.35
N ASN A 163 -20.95 5.50 -14.41
CA ASN A 163 -19.88 4.69 -15.01
C ASN A 163 -18.50 4.92 -14.37
N VAL A 164 -18.45 4.91 -13.05
CA VAL A 164 -17.19 4.86 -12.29
C VAL A 164 -16.67 3.42 -12.26
N SER A 165 -17.58 2.44 -12.20
CA SER A 165 -17.28 1.02 -12.31
C SER A 165 -16.47 0.72 -13.58
N ASN A 166 -15.25 0.21 -13.42
CA ASN A 166 -14.30 -0.02 -14.49
C ASN A 166 -13.42 -1.26 -14.21
N PRO A 167 -12.61 -1.73 -15.19
CA PRO A 167 -11.69 -2.86 -15.00
C PRO A 167 -10.68 -2.66 -13.86
N THR A 168 -10.33 -1.41 -13.53
CA THR A 168 -9.44 -1.09 -12.41
C THR A 168 -10.02 -1.52 -11.07
N ILE A 169 -11.32 -1.33 -10.85
CA ILE A 169 -12.00 -1.78 -9.62
C ILE A 169 -12.01 -3.30 -9.54
N GLU A 170 -12.22 -4.00 -10.64
CA GLU A 170 -12.15 -5.46 -10.67
C GLU A 170 -10.75 -5.94 -10.30
N TYR A 171 -9.71 -5.37 -10.92
CA TYR A 171 -8.31 -5.64 -10.57
C TYR A 171 -8.02 -5.39 -9.07
N LEU A 172 -8.40 -4.23 -8.54
CA LEU A 172 -8.19 -3.90 -7.12
C LEU A 172 -8.91 -4.89 -6.20
N ASN A 173 -10.14 -5.30 -6.54
CA ASN A 173 -10.88 -6.27 -5.74
C ASN A 173 -10.29 -7.69 -5.81
N GLN A 174 -9.78 -8.10 -6.96
CA GLN A 174 -9.17 -9.42 -7.14
C GLN A 174 -7.83 -9.55 -6.39
N ASN A 175 -7.10 -8.43 -6.24
CA ASN A 175 -5.77 -8.43 -5.62
C ASN A 175 -5.79 -8.04 -4.13
N ILE A 176 -6.51 -6.97 -3.76
CA ILE A 176 -6.44 -6.40 -2.40
C ILE A 176 -7.31 -7.19 -1.40
N ARG A 177 -8.56 -7.54 -1.80
CA ARG A 177 -9.52 -8.17 -0.87
C ARG A 177 -9.07 -9.56 -0.40
N PRO A 178 -8.63 -10.49 -1.27
CA PRO A 178 -8.17 -11.79 -0.82
C PRO A 178 -6.98 -11.70 0.11
N LEU A 179 -6.03 -10.81 -0.16
CA LEU A 179 -4.85 -10.61 0.68
C LEU A 179 -5.23 -10.07 2.06
N ARG A 180 -6.06 -9.03 2.14
CA ARG A 180 -6.56 -8.49 3.41
C ARG A 180 -7.29 -9.55 4.22
N ASN A 181 -8.16 -10.35 3.58
CA ASN A 181 -8.89 -11.42 4.27
C ASN A 181 -7.95 -12.53 4.74
N SER A 182 -6.99 -12.93 3.91
CA SER A 182 -5.99 -13.94 4.27
C SER A 182 -5.15 -13.47 5.46
N PHE A 183 -4.80 -12.19 5.51
CA PHE A 183 -4.10 -11.56 6.63
C PHE A 183 -4.89 -11.66 7.94
N VAL A 184 -6.16 -11.24 7.93
CA VAL A 184 -7.04 -11.32 9.12
C VAL A 184 -7.22 -12.76 9.61
N HIS A 185 -7.15 -13.74 8.72
CA HIS A 185 -7.30 -15.16 9.06
C HIS A 185 -5.97 -15.91 9.25
N GLY A 186 -4.83 -15.24 9.12
CA GLY A 186 -3.51 -15.86 9.27
C GLY A 186 -3.15 -16.88 8.19
N ASP A 187 -3.72 -16.78 6.99
CA ASP A 187 -3.39 -17.66 5.86
C ASP A 187 -2.12 -17.16 5.14
N TRP A 188 -0.97 -17.42 5.76
CA TRP A 188 0.34 -16.94 5.30
C TRP A 188 0.76 -17.53 3.95
N MET A 189 0.34 -18.76 3.64
CA MET A 189 0.68 -19.42 2.37
C MET A 189 -0.02 -18.73 1.19
N THR A 190 -1.30 -18.38 1.35
CA THR A 190 -2.02 -17.61 0.35
C THR A 190 -1.41 -16.23 0.17
N ILE A 191 -1.08 -15.52 1.27
CA ILE A 191 -0.45 -14.19 1.21
C ILE A 191 0.87 -14.27 0.45
N LYS A 192 1.72 -15.26 0.75
CA LYS A 192 3.02 -15.42 0.09
C LYS A 192 2.88 -15.55 -1.43
N ARG A 193 1.94 -16.39 -1.89
CA ARG A 193 1.66 -16.52 -3.33
C ARG A 193 1.20 -15.19 -3.94
N TYR A 194 0.31 -14.46 -3.25
CA TYR A 194 -0.14 -13.16 -3.75
C TYR A 194 1.00 -12.13 -3.83
N THR A 195 1.88 -12.07 -2.83
CA THR A 195 3.01 -11.14 -2.83
C THR A 195 4.06 -11.46 -3.91
N GLU A 196 4.09 -12.71 -4.40
CA GLU A 196 4.93 -13.13 -5.54
C GLU A 196 4.32 -12.75 -6.91
N GLU A 197 3.00 -12.62 -7.00
CA GLU A 197 2.29 -12.37 -8.28
C GLU A 197 1.92 -10.89 -8.50
N ILE A 198 1.79 -10.10 -7.43
CA ILE A 198 1.33 -8.71 -7.52
C ILE A 198 2.49 -7.76 -7.84
N ASP A 199 2.30 -6.95 -8.88
CA ASP A 199 3.13 -5.76 -9.12
C ASP A 199 2.58 -4.57 -8.35
N ILE A 200 3.29 -4.17 -7.29
CA ILE A 200 2.89 -3.05 -6.44
C ILE A 200 2.82 -1.71 -7.21
N ASN A 201 3.62 -1.53 -8.27
CA ASN A 201 3.56 -0.31 -9.09
C ASN A 201 2.20 -0.24 -9.83
N GLU A 202 1.73 -1.36 -10.37
CA GLU A 202 0.43 -1.45 -11.05
C GLU A 202 -0.74 -1.24 -10.07
N VAL A 203 -0.59 -1.63 -8.80
CA VAL A 203 -1.57 -1.33 -7.75
C VAL A 203 -1.67 0.18 -7.51
N PHE A 204 -0.55 0.89 -7.33
CA PHE A 204 -0.54 2.36 -7.18
C PHE A 204 -1.11 3.08 -8.41
N ILE A 205 -0.75 2.62 -9.61
CA ILE A 205 -1.27 3.16 -10.87
C ILE A 205 -2.79 2.93 -10.97
N SER A 206 -3.26 1.75 -10.58
CA SER A 206 -4.68 1.41 -10.54
C SER A 206 -5.46 2.31 -9.58
N VAL A 207 -4.98 2.48 -8.34
CA VAL A 207 -5.58 3.40 -7.38
C VAL A 207 -5.62 4.83 -7.94
N SER A 208 -4.52 5.27 -8.56
CA SER A 208 -4.43 6.60 -9.16
C SER A 208 -5.45 6.80 -10.28
N ASN A 209 -5.57 5.83 -11.19
CA ASN A 209 -6.52 5.85 -12.29
C ASN A 209 -7.98 5.89 -11.80
N LEU A 210 -8.28 5.18 -10.71
CA LEU A 210 -9.61 5.22 -10.11
C LEU A 210 -9.96 6.64 -9.66
N PHE A 211 -9.08 7.34 -8.95
CA PHE A 211 -9.35 8.71 -8.51
C PHE A 211 -9.44 9.70 -9.66
N ARG A 212 -8.60 9.57 -10.71
CA ARG A 212 -8.76 10.37 -11.95
C ARG A 212 -10.14 10.22 -12.56
N ILE A 213 -10.63 8.99 -12.67
CA ILE A 213 -11.94 8.71 -13.24
C ILE A 213 -13.05 9.32 -12.38
N ILE A 214 -12.98 9.18 -11.06
CA ILE A 214 -13.98 9.76 -10.17
C ILE A 214 -14.00 11.30 -10.32
N GLU A 215 -12.83 11.95 -10.32
CA GLU A 215 -12.72 13.40 -10.50
C GLU A 215 -13.27 13.86 -11.86
N GLU A 216 -12.86 13.21 -12.94
CA GLU A 216 -13.32 13.54 -14.29
C GLU A 216 -14.86 13.44 -14.40
N LYS A 217 -15.46 12.38 -13.82
CA LYS A 217 -16.92 12.22 -13.80
C LYS A 217 -17.59 13.30 -12.98
N TYR A 218 -16.99 13.71 -11.86
CA TYR A 218 -17.54 14.76 -11.01
C TYR A 218 -17.53 16.13 -11.68
N LEU A 219 -16.41 16.50 -12.31
CA LEU A 219 -16.28 17.78 -13.02
C LEU A 219 -17.22 17.86 -14.22
N ASN A 220 -17.34 16.78 -15.00
CA ASN A 220 -18.27 16.71 -16.13
C ASN A 220 -19.73 16.83 -15.69
N LYS A 221 -20.10 16.23 -14.56
CA LYS A 221 -21.45 16.37 -13.98
C LYS A 221 -21.74 17.81 -13.58
N SER A 222 -20.77 18.48 -12.96
CA SER A 222 -20.92 19.87 -12.50
C SER A 222 -21.09 20.84 -13.66
N ASN A 223 -20.33 20.66 -14.74
CA ASN A 223 -20.45 21.47 -15.95
C ASN A 223 -21.76 21.27 -16.72
N ALA A 224 -22.38 20.08 -16.63
CA ALA A 224 -23.66 19.80 -17.28
C ALA A 224 -24.88 20.42 -16.55
N ASN A 225 -24.69 20.93 -15.33
CA ASN A 225 -25.73 21.55 -14.51
C ASN A 225 -25.64 23.09 -14.49
N ILE A 226 -24.70 23.68 -15.25
CA ILE A 226 -24.57 25.12 -15.50
C ILE A 226 -25.18 25.43 -16.87
#